data_AF-A0A7Y7Z4G8-F1
#
_entry.id   AF-A0A7Y7Z4G8-F1
#
_cell.length_a   1.000
_cell.length_b   1.000
_cell.length_c   1.000
_cell.angle_alpha   90.00
_cell.angle_beta   90.00
_cell.angle_gamma   90.00
#
_symmetry.space_group_name_H-M   'P 1'
#
loop_
_entity.id
_entity.type
_entity.pdbx_description
1 polymer ?
#
loop_
_entity_poly.entity_id
_entity_poly.type
_entity_poly.pdbx_seq_one_letter_code
_entity_poly.pdbx_strand_id
1 'polypeptide(L)'
;MSMLMLLRRMNRQDITVHGFRSCFRDWVAELTGHAHEVAEMALSQKVGTKVERAYLRTDMFEHRRQILDDWAAYCVPFPEKGSLKVVLDCEFTDLSAQARLISLALVAVTGEVLYVELPGNYEVRQCSTFVQERVLPQLKPEQWGLEWEEAQSEVARFLKSFAQPLVICTDAPEWDWPFFCRLAVAGRRWPVNVIARPWGLSCPVMTSDEVQHHALADAQALLGRWQQSAPLHPAVSDAATCETESDIP
;
A
#
# COMPACT_ATOMS: atom_id res chain seq x y z
N MET A 1 8.33 24.12 -9.42
CA MET A 1 9.40 23.41 -10.16
C MET A 1 9.63 21.96 -9.71
N SER A 2 9.06 21.50 -8.58
CA SER A 2 9.25 20.13 -8.06
C SER A 2 8.86 19.01 -9.04
N MET A 3 7.67 19.10 -9.64
CA MET A 3 7.15 18.05 -10.52
C MET A 3 7.94 17.90 -11.82
N LEU A 4 8.42 19.00 -12.40
CA LEU A 4 9.28 18.97 -13.59
C LEU A 4 10.61 18.23 -13.30
N MET A 5 11.20 18.46 -12.12
CA MET A 5 12.43 17.78 -11.70
C MET A 5 12.19 16.28 -11.42
N LEU A 6 10.99 15.91 -10.95
CA LEU A 6 10.61 14.51 -10.81
C LEU A 6 10.55 13.80 -12.17
N LEU A 7 9.82 14.36 -13.15
CA LEU A 7 9.69 13.77 -14.49
C LEU A 7 11.05 13.59 -15.18
N ARG A 8 11.96 14.57 -15.02
CA ARG A 8 13.35 14.47 -15.52
C ARG A 8 14.11 13.32 -14.88
N ARG A 9 14.01 13.13 -13.56
CA ARG A 9 14.67 12.01 -12.84
C ARG A 9 14.09 10.66 -13.23
N MET A 10 12.80 10.60 -13.57
CA MET A 10 12.13 9.41 -14.10
C MET A 10 12.42 9.18 -15.60
N ASN A 11 13.18 10.06 -16.25
CA ASN A 11 13.46 10.04 -17.69
C ASN A 11 12.18 10.04 -18.56
N ARG A 12 11.13 10.76 -18.14
CA ARG A 12 9.87 10.93 -18.88
C ARG A 12 9.82 12.32 -19.51
N GLN A 13 10.35 12.41 -20.73
CA GLN A 13 10.33 13.66 -21.54
C GLN A 13 9.04 13.82 -22.35
N ASP A 14 8.27 12.75 -22.47
CA ASP A 14 6.99 12.65 -23.16
C ASP A 14 5.81 13.22 -22.34
N ILE A 15 5.99 13.42 -21.03
CA ILE A 15 4.97 13.94 -20.12
C ILE A 15 5.26 15.41 -19.81
N THR A 16 4.24 16.26 -19.90
CA THR A 16 4.35 17.67 -19.48
C THR A 16 3.65 17.90 -18.14
N VAL A 17 4.17 18.86 -17.36
CA VAL A 17 3.52 19.27 -16.10
C VAL A 17 2.13 19.87 -16.36
N HIS A 18 1.96 20.58 -17.49
CA HIS A 18 0.66 21.13 -17.87
C HIS A 18 -0.34 20.00 -18.16
N GLY A 19 0.05 19.02 -18.99
CA GLY A 19 -0.79 17.87 -19.30
C GLY A 19 -1.19 17.09 -18.05
N PHE A 20 -0.26 16.82 -17.14
CA PHE A 20 -0.57 16.12 -15.88
C PHE A 20 -1.63 16.87 -15.04
N ARG A 21 -1.50 18.20 -14.94
CA ARG A 21 -2.47 19.03 -14.21
C ARG A 21 -3.83 19.05 -14.88
N SER A 22 -3.87 19.16 -16.21
CA SER A 22 -5.12 19.11 -16.96
C SER A 22 -5.82 17.77 -16.78
N CYS A 23 -5.12 16.64 -16.90
CA CYS A 23 -5.72 15.32 -16.66
C CYS A 23 -6.32 15.18 -15.25
N PHE A 24 -5.61 15.65 -14.21
CA PHE A 24 -6.16 15.68 -12.85
C PHE A 24 -7.41 16.57 -12.76
N ARG A 25 -7.37 17.77 -13.35
CA ARG A 25 -8.48 18.71 -13.35
C ARG A 25 -9.72 18.18 -14.06
N ASP A 26 -9.53 17.57 -15.22
CA ASP A 26 -10.61 16.99 -16.03
C ASP A 26 -11.23 15.81 -15.30
N TRP A 27 -10.40 14.92 -14.72
CA TRP A 27 -10.89 13.83 -13.87
C TRP A 27 -11.74 14.32 -12.70
N VAL A 28 -11.28 15.34 -11.96
CA VAL A 28 -12.07 15.90 -10.85
C VAL A 28 -13.43 16.40 -11.36
N ALA A 29 -13.44 17.15 -12.47
CA ALA A 29 -14.63 17.80 -12.98
C ALA A 29 -15.65 16.83 -13.57
N GLU A 30 -15.19 15.76 -14.21
CA GLU A 30 -16.05 14.85 -14.97
C GLU A 30 -16.49 13.62 -14.17
N LEU A 31 -15.64 13.14 -13.26
CA LEU A 31 -15.79 11.81 -12.66
C LEU A 31 -15.93 11.83 -11.13
N THR A 32 -15.93 13.01 -10.50
CA THR A 32 -16.01 13.13 -9.04
C THR A 32 -16.99 14.21 -8.58
N GLY A 33 -17.31 14.22 -7.29
CA GLY A 33 -18.08 15.29 -6.63
C GLY A 33 -17.22 16.30 -5.87
N HIS A 34 -15.90 16.29 -6.04
CA HIS A 34 -15.00 17.17 -5.30
C HIS A 34 -15.15 18.63 -5.71
N ALA A 35 -15.05 19.55 -4.75
CA ALA A 35 -15.19 20.97 -5.02
C ALA A 35 -14.03 21.51 -5.88
N HIS A 36 -14.35 22.38 -6.84
CA HIS A 36 -13.37 23.00 -7.74
C HIS A 36 -12.21 23.67 -6.98
N GLU A 37 -12.52 24.35 -5.89
CA GLU A 37 -11.57 25.07 -5.04
C GLU A 37 -10.55 24.13 -4.40
N VAL A 38 -11.00 22.96 -3.91
CA VAL A 38 -10.14 21.95 -3.30
C VAL A 38 -9.14 21.41 -4.32
N ALA A 39 -9.59 21.17 -5.57
CA ALA A 39 -8.72 20.69 -6.64
C ALA A 39 -7.66 21.72 -7.06
N GLU A 40 -8.01 23.00 -7.18
CA GLU A 40 -7.03 24.07 -7.42
C GLU A 40 -6.01 24.17 -6.28
N MET A 41 -6.49 24.11 -5.02
CA MET A 41 -5.62 24.15 -3.85
C MET A 41 -4.69 22.93 -3.76
N ALA A 42 -5.15 21.74 -4.18
CA ALA A 42 -4.32 20.54 -4.28
C ALA A 42 -3.19 20.71 -5.33
N LEU A 43 -3.45 21.44 -6.42
CA LEU A 43 -2.45 21.83 -7.40
C LEU A 43 -1.55 23.01 -6.96
N SER A 44 -1.71 23.47 -5.72
CA SER A 44 -1.04 24.66 -5.17
C SER A 44 -1.36 25.96 -5.93
N GLN A 45 -2.53 26.04 -6.56
CA GLN A 45 -3.02 27.25 -7.21
C GLN A 45 -3.76 28.13 -6.19
N LYS A 46 -3.72 29.45 -6.42
CA LYS A 46 -4.45 30.42 -5.59
C LYS A 46 -5.89 30.45 -6.04
N VAL A 47 -6.81 30.18 -5.12
CA VAL A 47 -8.26 30.22 -5.36
C VAL A 47 -8.84 31.54 -4.84
N GLY A 48 -9.81 32.09 -5.58
CA GLY A 48 -10.57 33.26 -5.17
C GLY A 48 -9.85 34.60 -5.29
N THR A 49 -10.64 35.66 -5.18
CA THR A 49 -10.23 37.06 -5.14
C THR A 49 -9.40 37.36 -3.89
N LYS A 50 -8.81 38.56 -3.85
CA LYS A 50 -8.06 39.01 -2.65
C LYS A 50 -8.95 39.05 -1.39
N VAL A 51 -10.23 39.33 -1.55
CA VAL A 51 -11.21 39.41 -0.45
C VAL A 51 -11.58 38.01 0.01
N GLU A 52 -11.96 37.10 -0.89
CA GLU A 52 -12.31 35.71 -0.53
C GLU A 52 -11.15 35.01 0.18
N ARG A 53 -9.91 35.18 -0.27
CA ARG A 53 -8.71 34.65 0.40
C ARG A 53 -8.47 35.23 1.79
N ALA A 54 -8.94 36.45 2.08
CA ALA A 54 -8.86 37.02 3.42
C ALA A 54 -9.87 36.37 4.38
N TYR A 55 -10.97 35.84 3.84
CA TYR A 55 -11.98 35.08 4.59
C TYR A 55 -11.70 33.57 4.62
N LEU A 56 -10.95 33.03 3.66
CA LEU A 56 -10.53 31.63 3.63
C LEU A 56 -9.45 31.39 4.70
N ARG A 57 -9.90 31.01 5.90
CA ARG A 57 -9.03 30.81 7.06
C ARG A 57 -8.39 29.42 7.14
N THR A 58 -8.88 28.47 6.34
CA THR A 58 -8.43 27.08 6.35
C THR A 58 -7.76 26.73 5.04
N ASP A 59 -6.76 25.86 5.06
CA ASP A 59 -6.10 25.33 3.87
C ASP A 59 -6.79 24.07 3.30
N MET A 60 -7.96 23.70 3.83
CA MET A 60 -8.76 22.54 3.44
C MET A 60 -7.92 21.23 3.37
N PHE A 61 -6.97 21.07 4.29
CA PHE A 61 -6.00 19.97 4.25
C PHE A 61 -6.65 18.58 4.08
N GLU A 62 -7.65 18.22 4.90
CA GLU A 62 -8.27 16.90 4.81
C GLU A 62 -9.00 16.66 3.48
N HIS A 63 -9.69 17.67 2.94
CA HIS A 63 -10.31 17.54 1.62
C HIS A 63 -9.27 17.39 0.51
N ARG A 64 -8.13 18.09 0.62
CA ARG A 64 -7.01 17.93 -0.32
C ARG A 64 -6.35 16.56 -0.20
N ARG A 65 -6.28 16.00 1.01
CA ARG A 65 -5.79 14.63 1.22
C ARG A 65 -6.71 13.64 0.53
N GLN A 66 -8.02 13.73 0.80
CA GLN A 66 -9.01 12.83 0.23
C GLN A 66 -9.02 12.83 -1.31
N ILE A 67 -9.03 14.00 -1.95
CA ILE A 67 -9.03 14.07 -3.43
C ILE A 67 -7.75 13.48 -4.05
N LEU A 68 -6.60 13.59 -3.36
CA LEU A 68 -5.34 13.01 -3.83
C LEU A 68 -5.31 11.50 -3.60
N ASP A 69 -5.90 11.00 -2.52
CA ASP A 69 -6.06 9.56 -2.27
C ASP A 69 -6.98 8.92 -3.34
N ASP A 70 -8.09 9.58 -3.66
CA ASP A 70 -9.02 9.15 -4.71
C ASP A 70 -8.34 9.18 -6.09
N TRP A 71 -7.55 10.22 -6.38
CA TRP A 71 -6.80 10.31 -7.63
C TRP A 71 -5.74 9.20 -7.76
N ALA A 72 -5.03 8.90 -6.67
CA ALA A 72 -4.08 7.79 -6.64
C ALA A 72 -4.80 6.46 -6.90
N ALA A 73 -5.96 6.24 -6.29
CA ALA A 73 -6.77 5.05 -6.52
C ALA A 73 -7.29 4.94 -7.97
N TYR A 74 -7.58 6.07 -8.62
CA TYR A 74 -7.98 6.10 -10.03
C TYR A 74 -6.81 5.80 -10.98
N CYS A 75 -5.60 6.28 -10.67
CA CYS A 75 -4.42 6.09 -11.50
C CYS A 75 -3.84 4.67 -11.42
N VAL A 76 -4.04 3.97 -10.30
CA VAL A 76 -3.47 2.65 -10.07
C VAL A 76 -4.47 1.58 -10.55
N PRO A 77 -4.08 0.68 -11.45
CA PRO A 77 -4.97 -0.37 -11.95
C PRO A 77 -5.42 -1.30 -10.83
N PHE A 78 -6.64 -1.79 -10.94
CA PHE A 78 -7.12 -2.87 -10.07
C PHE A 78 -6.35 -4.16 -10.35
N PRO A 79 -6.21 -5.04 -9.34
CA PRO A 79 -5.62 -6.35 -9.55
C PRO A 79 -6.29 -7.12 -10.69
N GLU A 80 -5.49 -7.56 -11.65
CA GLU A 80 -5.96 -8.39 -12.75
C GLU A 80 -6.17 -9.84 -12.30
N LYS A 81 -7.02 -10.57 -13.03
CA LYS A 81 -7.20 -12.01 -12.84
C LYS A 81 -5.86 -12.73 -13.04
N GLY A 82 -5.39 -13.43 -12.01
CA GLY A 82 -4.07 -14.10 -12.01
C GLY A 82 -2.99 -13.35 -11.23
N SER A 83 -3.30 -12.17 -10.66
CA SER A 83 -2.40 -11.50 -9.71
C SER A 83 -2.23 -12.36 -8.45
N LEU A 84 -0.98 -12.54 -8.03
CA LEU A 84 -0.63 -13.33 -6.86
C LEU A 84 -0.72 -12.46 -5.60
N LYS A 85 -1.34 -13.00 -4.54
CA LYS A 85 -1.50 -12.28 -3.28
C LYS A 85 -0.33 -12.56 -2.35
N VAL A 86 0.19 -11.50 -1.74
CA VAL A 86 1.22 -11.55 -0.71
C VAL A 86 0.69 -10.84 0.51
N VAL A 87 0.58 -11.54 1.63
CA VAL A 87 0.14 -10.96 2.89
C VAL A 87 1.32 -10.26 3.55
N LEU A 88 1.10 -9.01 3.94
CA LEU A 88 2.02 -8.13 4.65
C LEU A 88 1.52 -7.97 6.08
N ASP A 89 2.47 -8.00 7.01
CA ASP A 89 2.29 -7.54 8.37
C ASP A 89 3.58 -6.86 8.85
N CYS A 90 3.46 -5.90 9.76
CA CYS A 90 4.58 -5.13 10.30
C CYS A 90 4.45 -4.95 11.80
N GLU A 91 5.58 -5.04 12.50
CA GLU A 91 5.70 -4.56 13.87
C GLU A 91 6.45 -3.22 13.89
N PHE A 92 6.00 -2.29 14.73
CA PHE A 92 6.56 -0.94 14.81
C PHE A 92 6.46 -0.36 16.22
N THR A 93 7.18 0.73 16.47
CA THR A 93 7.42 1.25 17.82
C THR A 93 6.17 1.67 18.59
N ASP A 94 5.22 2.34 17.93
CA ASP A 94 4.02 2.91 18.53
C ASP A 94 2.98 3.32 17.47
N LEU A 95 1.79 3.72 17.90
CA LEU A 95 0.72 4.24 17.02
C LEU A 95 0.85 5.75 16.83
N SER A 96 2.01 6.21 16.36
CA SER A 96 2.29 7.63 16.11
C SER A 96 2.74 7.89 14.68
N ALA A 97 2.68 9.16 14.26
CA ALA A 97 3.25 9.57 12.97
C ALA A 97 4.79 9.46 12.92
N GLN A 98 5.45 9.29 14.08
CA GLN A 98 6.90 9.12 14.20
C GLN A 98 7.31 7.65 14.29
N ALA A 99 6.35 6.72 14.21
CA ALA A 99 6.57 5.30 14.34
C ALA A 99 7.68 4.79 13.42
N ARG A 100 8.49 3.89 13.97
CA ARG A 100 9.62 3.26 13.26
C ARG A 100 9.36 1.77 13.12
N LEU A 101 9.71 1.23 11.95
CA LEU A 101 9.58 -0.19 11.65
C LEU A 101 10.56 -1.00 12.49
N ILE A 102 10.06 -2.05 13.14
CA ILE A 102 10.82 -3.02 13.92
C ILE A 102 11.06 -4.27 13.08
N SER A 103 10.00 -4.84 12.51
CA SER A 103 10.09 -6.02 11.64
C SER A 103 9.00 -6.01 10.57
N LEU A 104 9.23 -6.73 9.48
CA LEU A 104 8.28 -6.85 8.37
C LEU A 104 8.24 -8.30 7.88
N ALA A 105 7.04 -8.79 7.61
CA ALA A 105 6.81 -10.09 7.00
C ALA A 105 6.07 -9.96 5.67
N LEU A 106 6.45 -10.80 4.69
CA LEU A 106 5.71 -11.04 3.47
C LEU A 106 5.48 -12.54 3.31
N VAL A 107 4.22 -12.95 3.16
CA VAL A 107 3.84 -14.35 3.00
C VAL A 107 3.01 -14.50 1.73
N ALA A 108 3.58 -15.13 0.71
CA ALA A 108 2.89 -15.40 -0.54
C ALA A 108 1.88 -16.54 -0.37
N VAL A 109 0.75 -16.47 -1.11
CA VAL A 109 -0.24 -17.57 -1.15
C VAL A 109 0.34 -18.90 -1.66
N THR A 110 1.48 -18.84 -2.35
CA THR A 110 2.24 -19.98 -2.89
C THR A 110 3.22 -20.59 -1.88
N GLY A 111 3.40 -19.97 -0.71
CA GLY A 111 4.18 -20.49 0.41
C GLY A 111 5.55 -19.85 0.61
N GLU A 112 6.02 -19.00 -0.32
CA GLU A 112 7.25 -18.24 -0.13
C GLU A 112 7.09 -17.20 0.99
N VAL A 113 8.13 -17.08 1.80
CA VAL A 113 8.14 -16.22 2.98
C VAL A 113 9.38 -15.35 2.96
N LEU A 114 9.20 -14.07 3.29
CA LEU A 114 10.26 -13.16 3.71
C LEU A 114 9.93 -12.64 5.10
N TYR A 115 10.91 -12.66 6.00
CA TYR A 115 10.83 -12.03 7.30
C TYR A 115 12.15 -11.32 7.59
N VAL A 116 12.07 -10.07 8.04
CA VAL A 116 13.24 -9.25 8.35
C VAL A 116 13.02 -8.48 9.65
N GLU A 117 14.08 -8.34 10.44
CA GLU A 117 14.12 -7.52 11.64
C GLU A 117 15.11 -6.37 11.45
N LEU A 118 14.81 -5.19 11.98
CA LEU A 118 15.58 -3.96 11.74
C LEU A 118 16.08 -3.38 13.08
N PRO A 119 16.98 -4.06 13.81
CA PRO A 119 17.42 -3.62 15.13
C PRO A 119 18.10 -2.23 15.11
N GLY A 120 18.73 -1.85 14.00
CA GLY A 120 19.34 -0.53 13.81
C GLY A 120 18.35 0.59 13.47
N ASN A 121 17.08 0.28 13.20
CA ASN A 121 16.10 1.25 12.74
C ASN A 121 15.26 1.87 13.87
N TYR A 122 15.40 1.47 15.13
CA TYR A 122 14.65 2.04 16.23
C TYR A 122 15.45 1.98 17.53
N GLU A 123 15.00 2.74 18.52
CA GLU A 123 15.52 2.63 19.88
C GLU A 123 14.44 2.13 20.83
N VAL A 124 14.79 1.30 21.81
CA VAL A 124 13.83 0.72 22.77
C VAL A 124 13.03 1.81 23.49
N ARG A 125 13.63 2.96 23.79
CA ARG A 125 12.94 4.11 24.43
C ARG A 125 11.83 4.74 23.58
N GLN A 126 11.81 4.49 22.27
CA GLN A 126 10.77 4.93 21.35
C GLN A 126 9.59 3.96 21.32
N CYS A 127 9.77 2.74 21.83
CA CYS A 127 8.74 1.72 21.83
C CYS A 127 7.73 1.97 22.95
N SER A 128 6.45 1.82 22.64
CA SER A 128 5.40 1.77 23.66
C SER A 128 5.64 0.62 24.65
N THR A 129 5.04 0.70 25.85
CA THR A 129 5.13 -0.36 26.86
C THR A 129 4.65 -1.70 26.29
N PHE A 130 3.57 -1.68 25.50
CA PHE A 130 3.06 -2.86 24.82
C PHE A 130 4.12 -3.52 23.92
N VAL A 131 4.79 -2.74 23.08
CA VAL A 131 5.83 -3.24 22.17
C VAL A 131 7.01 -3.80 22.95
N GLN A 132 7.44 -3.13 24.02
CA GLN A 132 8.53 -3.61 24.87
C GLN A 132 8.21 -4.96 25.55
N GLU A 133 6.97 -5.18 25.95
CA GLU A 133 6.54 -6.38 26.67
C GLU A 133 6.12 -7.53 25.75
N ARG A 134 5.55 -7.22 24.57
CA ARG A 134 4.92 -8.20 23.69
C ARG A 134 5.67 -8.46 22.40
N VAL A 135 6.30 -7.45 21.79
CA VAL A 135 6.94 -7.59 20.47
C VAL A 135 8.43 -7.86 20.62
N LEU A 136 9.15 -6.97 21.32
CA LEU A 136 10.62 -7.03 21.41
C LEU A 136 11.17 -8.36 21.94
N PRO A 137 10.56 -9.02 22.94
CA PRO A 137 11.07 -10.30 23.46
C PRO A 137 11.02 -11.46 22.47
N GLN A 138 10.29 -11.32 21.36
CA GLN A 138 10.12 -12.36 20.36
C GLN A 138 11.16 -12.28 19.23
N LEU A 139 11.83 -11.14 19.10
CA LEU A 139 12.79 -10.88 18.04
C LEU A 139 14.05 -11.74 18.18
N LYS A 140 14.65 -12.10 17.05
CA LYS A 140 15.88 -12.88 16.95
C LYS A 140 16.83 -12.21 15.96
N PRO A 141 17.43 -11.07 16.31
CA PRO A 141 18.25 -10.28 15.39
C PRO A 141 19.50 -11.03 14.93
N GLU A 142 19.99 -12.02 15.68
CA GLU A 142 21.06 -12.92 15.27
C GLU A 142 20.69 -13.80 14.07
N GLN A 143 19.40 -14.03 13.83
CA GLN A 143 18.88 -14.86 12.74
C GLN A 143 18.30 -14.02 11.60
N TRP A 144 17.61 -12.92 11.93
CA TRP A 144 16.81 -12.14 10.97
C TRP A 144 17.15 -10.66 10.91
N GLY A 145 18.09 -10.20 11.74
CA GLY A 145 18.48 -8.80 11.83
C GLY A 145 19.23 -8.36 10.57
N LEU A 146 18.77 -7.28 9.97
CA LEU A 146 19.37 -6.66 8.79
C LEU A 146 19.48 -5.15 8.98
N GLU A 147 20.46 -4.55 8.31
CA GLU A 147 20.47 -3.10 8.11
C GLU A 147 19.44 -2.69 7.06
N TRP A 148 19.03 -1.43 7.07
CA TRP A 148 17.95 -0.93 6.22
C TRP A 148 18.17 -1.21 4.72
N GLU A 149 19.39 -0.99 4.21
CA GLU A 149 19.72 -1.20 2.80
C GLU A 149 19.73 -2.67 2.41
N GLU A 150 20.10 -3.56 3.33
CA GLU A 150 20.06 -5.02 3.15
C GLU A 150 18.61 -5.49 3.10
N ALA A 151 17.77 -5.02 4.02
CA ALA A 151 16.34 -5.31 4.00
C ALA A 151 15.65 -4.81 2.72
N GLN A 152 16.01 -3.63 2.21
CA GLN A 152 15.53 -3.16 0.90
C GLN A 152 15.93 -4.12 -0.23
N SER A 153 17.14 -4.67 -0.16
CA SER A 153 17.65 -5.62 -1.14
C SER A 153 16.94 -6.97 -1.07
N GLU A 154 16.68 -7.47 0.15
CA GLU A 154 15.91 -8.70 0.39
C GLU A 154 14.45 -8.57 -0.09
N VAL A 155 13.77 -7.47 0.28
CA VAL A 155 12.41 -7.17 -0.19
C VAL A 155 12.37 -7.09 -1.72
N ALA A 156 13.32 -6.38 -2.34
CA ALA A 156 13.39 -6.29 -3.79
C ALA A 156 13.67 -7.65 -4.46
N ARG A 157 14.48 -8.51 -3.85
CA ARG A 157 14.75 -9.87 -4.37
C ARG A 157 13.52 -10.76 -4.27
N PHE A 158 12.85 -10.76 -3.12
CA PHE A 158 11.61 -11.49 -2.90
C PHE A 158 10.54 -11.07 -3.91
N LEU A 159 10.28 -9.77 -4.05
CA LEU A 159 9.25 -9.30 -4.98
C LEU A 159 9.57 -9.66 -6.44
N LYS A 160 10.86 -9.67 -6.83
CA LYS A 160 11.31 -10.05 -8.18
C LYS A 160 11.31 -11.55 -8.46
N SER A 161 11.17 -12.41 -7.45
CA SER A 161 11.13 -13.86 -7.69
C SER A 161 9.82 -14.32 -8.34
N PHE A 162 8.81 -13.45 -8.37
CA PHE A 162 7.50 -13.75 -8.94
C PHE A 162 7.37 -13.18 -10.35
N ALA A 163 6.92 -14.03 -11.28
CA ALA A 163 6.63 -13.62 -12.66
C ALA A 163 5.27 -12.91 -12.77
N GLN A 164 4.34 -13.22 -11.86
CA GLN A 164 2.99 -12.66 -11.83
C GLN A 164 2.98 -11.25 -11.23
N PRO A 165 1.98 -10.42 -11.58
CA PRO A 165 1.67 -9.22 -10.80
C PRO A 165 1.33 -9.57 -9.36
N LEU A 166 1.79 -8.75 -8.42
CA LEU A 166 1.64 -8.94 -6.98
C LEU A 166 0.64 -7.94 -6.40
N VAL A 167 -0.25 -8.45 -5.56
CA VAL A 167 -1.16 -7.67 -4.71
C VAL A 167 -0.70 -7.84 -3.28
N ILE A 168 -0.29 -6.74 -2.66
CA ILE A 168 0.06 -6.74 -1.24
C ILE A 168 -1.21 -6.59 -0.42
N CYS A 169 -1.45 -7.52 0.49
CA CYS A 169 -2.65 -7.62 1.29
C CYS A 169 -2.31 -7.39 2.76
N THR A 170 -3.08 -6.59 3.48
CA THR A 170 -2.88 -6.30 4.92
C THR A 170 -4.24 -5.98 5.54
N ASP A 171 -4.44 -6.29 6.81
CA ASP A 171 -5.60 -5.88 7.59
C ASP A 171 -5.47 -4.45 8.19
N ALA A 172 -4.26 -3.90 8.21
CA ALA A 172 -3.94 -2.56 8.68
C ALA A 172 -3.24 -1.69 7.60
N PRO A 173 -3.89 -1.43 6.44
CA PRO A 173 -3.27 -0.71 5.33
C PRO A 173 -2.80 0.71 5.68
N GLU A 174 -3.40 1.37 6.66
CA GLU A 174 -2.97 2.71 7.09
C GLU A 174 -1.60 2.69 7.79
N TRP A 175 -1.24 1.57 8.41
CA TRP A 175 -0.04 1.43 9.23
C TRP A 175 1.08 0.68 8.49
N ASP A 176 0.78 -0.47 7.89
CA ASP A 176 1.81 -1.32 7.27
C ASP A 176 2.28 -0.79 5.92
N TRP A 177 1.34 -0.27 5.12
CA TRP A 177 1.62 0.11 3.73
C TRP A 177 2.70 1.19 3.61
N PRO A 178 2.73 2.26 4.43
CA PRO A 178 3.82 3.23 4.40
C PRO A 178 5.20 2.63 4.71
N PHE A 179 5.28 1.65 5.61
CA PHE A 179 6.54 0.97 5.93
C PHE A 179 7.00 0.09 4.77
N PHE A 180 6.09 -0.74 4.22
CA PHE A 180 6.37 -1.53 3.03
C PHE A 180 6.84 -0.67 1.86
N CYS A 181 6.15 0.45 1.58
CA CYS A 181 6.53 1.34 0.48
C CYS A 181 7.97 1.86 0.62
N ARG A 182 8.39 2.20 1.84
CA ARG A 182 9.76 2.69 2.09
C ARG A 182 10.81 1.62 1.85
N LEU A 183 10.50 0.35 2.14
CA LEU A 183 11.41 -0.76 1.87
C LEU A 183 11.37 -1.21 0.40
N ALA A 184 10.19 -1.26 -0.22
CA ALA A 184 10.01 -1.70 -1.60
C ALA A 184 10.65 -0.77 -2.64
N VAL A 185 10.80 0.53 -2.33
CA VAL A 185 11.40 1.54 -3.21
C VAL A 185 12.93 1.49 -3.19
N ALA A 186 13.50 0.32 -3.50
CA ALA A 186 14.95 0.12 -3.61
C ALA A 186 15.53 1.02 -4.73
N GLY A 187 16.56 1.80 -4.43
CA GLY A 187 17.20 2.69 -5.42
C GLY A 187 16.25 3.73 -6.02
N ARG A 188 15.19 4.14 -5.28
CA ARG A 188 14.15 5.08 -5.73
C ARG A 188 13.28 4.58 -6.89
N ARG A 189 13.16 3.26 -7.06
CA ARG A 189 12.28 2.66 -8.09
C ARG A 189 11.28 1.72 -7.45
N TRP A 190 10.02 1.85 -7.83
CA TRP A 190 8.96 0.93 -7.45
C TRP A 190 9.12 -0.40 -8.22
N PRO A 191 8.88 -1.57 -7.61
CA PRO A 191 8.89 -2.85 -8.31
C PRO A 191 7.77 -2.91 -9.35
N VAL A 192 8.11 -3.15 -10.61
CA VAL A 192 7.16 -3.07 -11.74
C VAL A 192 6.03 -4.10 -11.68
N ASN A 193 6.27 -5.22 -11.01
CA ASN A 193 5.29 -6.28 -10.85
C ASN A 193 4.43 -6.12 -9.59
N VAL A 194 4.63 -5.08 -8.77
CA VAL A 194 3.82 -4.84 -7.58
C VAL A 194 2.80 -3.76 -7.86
N ILE A 195 1.52 -4.04 -7.62
CA ILE A 195 0.47 -3.04 -7.72
C ILE A 195 0.66 -2.03 -6.60
N ALA A 196 0.75 -0.74 -6.95
CA ALA A 196 1.05 0.36 -6.03
C ALA A 196 -0.16 0.77 -5.16
N ARG A 197 -0.91 -0.21 -4.67
CA ARG A 197 -2.06 -0.04 -3.78
C ARG A 197 -2.20 -1.29 -2.89
N PRO A 198 -2.43 -1.13 -1.57
CA PRO A 198 -2.68 -2.27 -0.71
C PRO A 198 -4.10 -2.79 -0.93
N TRP A 199 -4.28 -4.08 -0.70
CA TRP A 199 -5.60 -4.72 -0.62
C TRP A 199 -5.95 -4.96 0.83
N GLY A 200 -6.98 -4.26 1.32
CA GLY A 200 -7.49 -4.45 2.68
C GLY A 200 -8.09 -5.84 2.85
N LEU A 201 -7.56 -6.62 3.80
CA LEU A 201 -8.17 -7.87 4.23
C LEU A 201 -9.20 -7.56 5.31
N SER A 202 -10.48 -7.77 5.00
CA SER A 202 -11.53 -7.75 6.01
C SER A 202 -11.46 -9.07 6.78
N CYS A 203 -10.90 -9.03 7.99
CA CYS A 203 -10.90 -10.17 8.90
C CYS A 203 -11.69 -9.83 10.17
N PRO A 204 -12.52 -10.74 10.71
CA PRO A 204 -13.13 -10.53 12.03
C PRO A 204 -12.05 -10.29 13.08
N VAL A 205 -12.22 -9.23 13.88
CA VAL A 205 -11.33 -8.88 14.99
C VAL A 205 -11.31 -10.05 15.99
N MET A 206 -10.13 -10.58 16.29
CA MET A 206 -9.98 -11.53 17.40
C MET A 206 -9.79 -10.76 18.70
N THR A 207 -10.60 -11.11 19.69
CA THR A 207 -10.43 -10.70 21.09
C THR A 207 -9.79 -11.87 21.84
N SER A 208 -8.47 -12.01 21.81
CA SER A 208 -7.78 -12.91 22.75
C SER A 208 -6.40 -12.38 23.13
N ASP A 209 -6.13 -12.30 24.44
CA ASP A 209 -4.88 -11.81 25.04
C ASP A 209 -3.64 -12.72 24.83
N GLU A 210 -3.79 -13.78 24.04
CA GLU A 210 -2.78 -14.81 23.74
C GLU A 210 -2.19 -14.72 22.33
N VAL A 211 -2.53 -13.68 21.55
CA VAL A 211 -1.96 -13.51 20.21
C VAL A 211 -0.47 -13.21 20.31
N GLN A 212 0.31 -14.02 19.61
CA GLN A 212 1.74 -13.83 19.44
C GLN A 212 1.95 -12.64 18.48
N HIS A 213 2.31 -11.45 19.01
CA HIS A 213 2.57 -10.24 18.21
C HIS A 213 3.94 -10.31 17.54
N HIS A 214 3.99 -10.98 16.39
CA HIS A 214 5.18 -11.22 15.60
C HIS A 214 4.78 -11.25 14.14
N ALA A 215 5.27 -10.28 13.37
CA ALA A 215 4.82 -10.05 12.00
C ALA A 215 4.69 -11.29 11.12
N LEU A 216 5.64 -12.23 11.17
CA LEU A 216 5.54 -13.47 10.41
C LEU A 216 4.36 -14.35 10.82
N ALA A 217 4.15 -14.53 12.13
CA ALA A 217 3.07 -15.35 12.66
C ALA A 217 1.72 -14.72 12.31
N ASP A 218 1.62 -13.39 12.43
CA ASP A 218 0.41 -12.63 12.11
C ASP A 218 0.09 -12.67 10.61
N ALA A 219 1.07 -12.45 9.74
CA ALA A 219 0.90 -12.59 8.28
C ALA A 219 0.48 -14.02 7.87
N GLN A 220 1.05 -15.06 8.50
CA GLN A 220 0.65 -16.45 8.26
C GLN A 220 -0.77 -16.73 8.74
N ALA A 221 -1.15 -16.23 9.91
CA ALA A 221 -2.49 -16.37 10.46
C ALA A 221 -3.53 -15.62 9.60
N LEU A 222 -3.20 -14.43 9.11
CA LEU A 222 -4.01 -13.67 8.16
C LEU A 222 -4.22 -14.44 6.85
N LEU A 223 -3.15 -15.00 6.28
CA LEU A 223 -3.24 -15.82 5.07
C LEU A 223 -4.13 -17.06 5.29
N GLY A 224 -3.95 -17.78 6.41
CA GLY A 224 -4.75 -18.96 6.75
C GLY A 224 -6.23 -18.63 6.89
N ARG A 225 -6.57 -17.52 7.57
CA ARG A 225 -7.95 -17.04 7.70
C ARG A 225 -8.55 -16.63 6.36
N TRP A 226 -7.76 -15.98 5.50
CA TRP A 226 -8.20 -15.61 4.16
C TRP A 226 -8.50 -16.84 3.29
N GLN A 227 -7.64 -17.87 3.34
CA GLN A 227 -7.86 -19.11 2.59
C GLN A 227 -9.09 -19.90 3.06
N GLN A 228 -9.43 -19.81 4.35
CA GLN A 228 -10.62 -20.47 4.92
C GLN A 228 -11.92 -19.71 4.63
N SER A 229 -11.85 -18.38 4.54
CA SER A 229 -13.02 -17.52 4.28
C SER A 229 -13.28 -17.27 2.79
N ALA A 230 -12.27 -17.43 1.93
CA ALA A 230 -12.47 -17.45 0.49
C ALA A 230 -13.30 -18.70 0.12
N PRO A 231 -14.37 -18.57 -0.69
CA PRO A 231 -15.07 -19.76 -1.17
C PRO A 231 -14.05 -20.66 -1.87
N LEU A 232 -13.93 -21.90 -1.39
CA LEU A 232 -13.26 -22.99 -2.10
C LEU A 232 -13.64 -22.85 -3.57
N HIS A 233 -12.64 -22.64 -4.44
CA HIS A 233 -12.84 -22.53 -5.89
C HIS A 233 -13.95 -23.49 -6.33
N PRO A 234 -15.02 -23.04 -7.01
CA PRO A 234 -15.86 -24.00 -7.70
C PRO A 234 -14.93 -24.73 -8.65
N ALA A 235 -14.85 -26.06 -8.48
CA ALA A 235 -14.17 -26.93 -9.40
C ALA A 235 -14.59 -26.52 -10.82
N VAL A 236 -13.59 -26.42 -11.70
CA VAL A 236 -13.78 -26.29 -13.14
C VAL A 236 -14.82 -27.31 -13.57
N SER A 237 -16.05 -26.87 -13.85
CA SER A 237 -16.97 -27.64 -14.68
C SER A 237 -16.69 -27.23 -16.12
N ASP A 238 -15.78 -27.97 -16.73
CA ASP A 238 -15.81 -28.15 -18.18
C ASP A 238 -17.21 -28.60 -18.60
N ALA A 239 -17.61 -28.17 -19.80
CA ALA A 239 -18.87 -28.43 -20.49
C ALA A 239 -20.05 -27.48 -20.14
N ALA A 240 -20.06 -26.32 -20.78
CA ALA A 240 -21.28 -25.81 -21.38
C ALA A 240 -21.03 -25.68 -22.89
N THR A 241 -21.65 -26.61 -23.59
CA THR A 241 -21.68 -26.79 -25.03
C THR A 241 -22.10 -25.52 -25.77
N CYS A 242 -21.50 -25.37 -26.94
CA CYS A 242 -21.93 -24.52 -28.03
C CYS A 242 -23.43 -24.75 -28.31
N GLU A 243 -24.26 -23.74 -28.06
CA GLU A 243 -25.59 -23.63 -28.66
C GLU A 243 -25.72 -22.26 -29.33
N THR A 244 -25.76 -22.33 -30.65
CA THR A 244 -26.18 -21.29 -31.57
C THR A 244 -27.70 -21.18 -31.53
N GLU A 245 -28.23 -20.03 -31.13
CA GLU A 245 -29.59 -19.58 -31.46
C GLU A 245 -29.44 -18.09 -31.85
N SER A 246 -29.44 -17.69 -33.13
CA SER A 246 -30.59 -17.53 -34.04
C SER A 246 -31.80 -16.86 -33.39
N ASP A 247 -32.15 -15.69 -33.95
CA ASP A 247 -33.52 -15.14 -34.03
C ASP A 247 -34.08 -14.53 -32.72
N ILE A 248 -34.62 -13.30 -32.60
CA ILE A 248 -35.45 -12.37 -33.41
C ILE A 248 -35.75 -11.14 -32.47
N PRO A 249 -36.40 -10.00 -32.84
CA PRO A 249 -36.83 -9.48 -34.16
C PRO A 249 -36.09 -8.20 -34.62
#